data_AF-A0A850KTP8-F1
#
_entry.id   AF-A0A850KTP8-F1
#
_cell.length_a   1.000
_cell.length_b   1.000
_cell.length_c   1.000
_cell.angle_alpha   90.00
_cell.angle_beta   90.00
_cell.angle_gamma   90.00
#
_symmetry.space_group_name_H-M   'P 1'
#
loop_
_entity.id
_entity.type
_entity.pdbx_description
1 polymer ?
#
loop_
_entity_poly.entity_id
_entity_poly.type
_entity_poly.pdbx_seq_one_letter_code
_entity_poly.pdbx_strand_id
1 'polypeptide(L)'
;MYSDRKSSRRWWQAGLMMILAVTMIMIAAPRLLHELALVPGAPIHKKLTEAEPVYAAEIDALESSRLGALAIASTPDAEGSLGLTYLLKAQREENPEDRAAWADMAVSHFENSLRQARFEPYIWHQLATAYLMTNPSRPVDAAKAWQASVETASYEPRLLLPRIHVGILAYSGFDETQRELMRKQFAIAYERSPLGTRQYGTKFDLLDWFVFLSPDEAAQEYLLAKL
;
A
#
# COMPACT_ATOMS: atom_id res chain seq x y z
N MET A 1 -4.19 16.57 -68.42
CA MET A 1 -4.66 15.36 -67.72
C MET A 1 -3.77 14.90 -66.53
N TYR A 2 -2.78 15.68 -66.06
CA TYR A 2 -1.90 15.32 -64.91
C TYR A 2 -2.27 16.00 -63.58
N SER A 3 -3.33 16.83 -63.56
CA SER A 3 -3.74 17.63 -62.40
C SER A 3 -4.51 16.82 -61.35
N ASP A 4 -5.38 15.89 -61.76
CA ASP A 4 -6.35 15.25 -60.84
C ASP A 4 -5.72 14.25 -59.86
N ARG A 5 -4.60 13.61 -60.20
CA ARG A 5 -3.93 12.66 -59.30
C ARG A 5 -3.31 13.33 -58.06
N LYS A 6 -2.96 14.62 -58.13
CA LYS A 6 -2.39 15.35 -56.99
C LYS A 6 -3.45 15.71 -55.94
N SER A 7 -4.70 15.94 -56.36
CA SER A 7 -5.81 16.28 -55.46
C SER A 7 -6.19 15.09 -54.56
N SER A 8 -6.36 13.90 -55.15
CA SER A 8 -6.74 12.68 -54.41
C SER A 8 -5.76 12.34 -53.28
N ARG A 9 -4.45 12.44 -53.52
CA ARG A 9 -3.42 12.13 -52.49
C ARG A 9 -3.49 13.05 -51.28
N ARG A 10 -3.87 14.32 -51.45
CA ARG A 10 -4.00 15.29 -50.35
C ARG A 10 -5.17 14.95 -49.42
N TRP A 11 -6.31 14.56 -50.00
CA TRP A 11 -7.48 14.15 -49.22
C TRP A 11 -7.21 12.87 -48.39
N TRP A 12 -6.48 11.90 -48.96
CA TRP A 12 -6.06 10.71 -48.22
C TRP A 12 -5.13 11.04 -47.04
N GLN A 13 -4.17 11.94 -47.23
CA GLN A 13 -3.28 12.38 -46.14
C GLN A 13 -4.05 13.11 -45.04
N ALA A 14 -4.97 14.01 -45.41
CA ALA A 14 -5.82 14.72 -44.45
C ALA A 14 -6.71 13.75 -43.66
N GLY A 15 -7.33 12.77 -44.34
CA GLY A 15 -8.12 11.73 -43.69
C GLY A 15 -7.30 10.88 -42.72
N LEU A 16 -6.10 10.46 -43.12
CA LEU A 16 -5.20 9.70 -42.25
C LEU A 16 -4.80 10.50 -41.00
N MET A 17 -4.44 11.78 -41.16
CA MET A 17 -4.09 12.66 -40.05
C MET A 17 -5.27 12.88 -39.10
N MET A 18 -6.49 13.02 -39.63
CA MET A 18 -7.70 13.16 -38.84
C MET A 18 -7.99 11.89 -38.03
N ILE A 19 -7.90 10.71 -38.64
CA ILE A 19 -8.08 9.43 -37.94
C ILE A 19 -7.04 9.28 -36.82
N LEU A 20 -5.78 9.60 -37.09
CA LEU A 20 -4.72 9.53 -36.09
C LEU A 20 -4.98 10.49 -34.92
N ALA A 21 -5.38 11.74 -35.20
CA ALA A 21 -5.70 12.73 -34.17
C ALA A 21 -6.89 12.29 -33.30
N VAL A 22 -7.96 11.79 -33.90
CA VAL A 22 -9.12 11.25 -33.16
C VAL A 22 -8.70 10.05 -32.30
N THR A 23 -7.89 9.15 -32.83
CA THR A 23 -7.37 8.00 -32.09
C THR A 23 -6.54 8.44 -30.89
N MET A 24 -5.66 9.42 -31.07
CA MET A 24 -4.86 9.97 -29.96
C MET A 24 -5.74 10.60 -28.88
N ILE A 25 -6.78 11.37 -29.25
CA ILE A 25 -7.72 11.96 -28.29
C ILE A 25 -8.48 10.87 -27.53
N MET A 26 -8.97 9.84 -28.24
CA MET A 26 -9.70 8.73 -27.63
C MET A 26 -8.86 7.95 -26.61
N ILE A 27 -7.54 7.84 -26.81
CA ILE A 27 -6.62 7.19 -25.87
C ILE A 27 -6.23 8.16 -24.72
N ALA A 28 -6.01 9.43 -25.03
CA ALA A 28 -5.54 10.42 -24.04
C ALA A 28 -6.65 10.90 -23.10
N ALA A 29 -7.89 11.03 -23.58
CA ALA A 29 -8.99 11.61 -22.81
C ALA A 29 -9.33 10.81 -21.54
N PRO A 30 -9.48 9.46 -21.56
CA PRO A 30 -9.74 8.70 -20.34
C PRO A 30 -8.63 8.86 -19.31
N ARG A 31 -7.37 8.85 -19.75
CA ARG A 31 -6.21 9.05 -18.86
C ARG A 31 -6.22 10.45 -18.25
N LEU A 32 -6.46 11.49 -19.04
CA LEU A 32 -6.54 12.86 -18.54
C LEU A 32 -7.68 13.01 -17.53
N LEU A 33 -8.86 12.47 -17.82
CA LEU A 33 -10.01 12.52 -16.91
C LEU A 33 -9.71 11.77 -15.60
N HIS A 34 -9.05 10.61 -15.67
CA HIS A 34 -8.62 9.86 -14.50
C HIS A 34 -7.69 10.69 -13.61
N GLU A 35 -6.63 11.28 -14.18
CA GLU A 35 -5.70 12.13 -13.42
C GLU A 35 -6.40 13.34 -12.80
N LEU A 36 -7.31 13.99 -13.54
CA LEU A 36 -8.11 15.10 -13.02
C LEU A 36 -9.00 14.68 -11.84
N ALA A 37 -9.57 13.48 -11.87
CA ALA A 37 -10.37 12.94 -10.77
C ALA A 37 -9.52 12.64 -9.53
N LEU A 38 -8.21 12.39 -9.67
CA LEU A 38 -7.29 12.16 -8.55
C LEU A 38 -6.86 13.45 -7.83
N VAL A 39 -6.94 14.61 -8.49
CA VAL A 39 -6.42 15.90 -7.99
C VAL A 39 -6.92 16.27 -6.60
N PRO A 40 -8.24 16.20 -6.28
CA PRO A 40 -8.74 16.62 -4.97
C PRO A 40 -8.15 15.80 -3.80
N GLY A 41 -7.91 14.50 -4.03
CA GLY A 41 -7.35 13.59 -3.02
C GLY A 41 -5.82 13.56 -2.96
N ALA A 42 -5.11 14.11 -3.95
CA ALA A 42 -3.66 14.00 -4.04
C ALA A 42 -2.90 14.63 -2.83
N PRO A 43 -3.27 15.82 -2.32
CA PRO A 43 -2.63 16.37 -1.12
C PRO A 43 -2.83 15.50 0.11
N ILE A 44 -4.01 14.88 0.23
CA ILE A 44 -4.39 14.02 1.37
C ILE A 44 -3.61 12.71 1.33
N HIS A 45 -3.50 12.10 0.14
CA HIS A 45 -2.66 10.94 -0.06
C HIS A 45 -1.20 11.22 0.31
N LYS A 46 -0.68 12.38 -0.08
CA LYS A 46 0.68 12.81 0.30
C LYS A 46 0.85 12.88 1.82
N LYS A 47 -0.09 13.52 2.53
CA LYS A 47 -0.08 13.55 4.01
C LYS A 47 -0.01 12.15 4.62
N LEU A 48 -0.81 11.21 4.11
CA LEU A 48 -0.78 9.82 4.57
C LEU A 48 0.59 9.15 4.34
N THR A 49 1.20 9.36 3.17
CA THR A 49 2.55 8.81 2.88
C THR A 49 3.66 9.44 3.73
N GLU A 50 3.46 10.66 4.19
CA GLU A 50 4.38 11.41 5.06
C GLU A 50 4.07 11.20 6.56
N ALA A 51 3.09 10.33 6.89
CA ALA A 51 2.61 10.08 8.24
C ALA A 51 2.11 11.35 8.97
N GLU A 52 1.61 12.33 8.22
CA GLU A 52 0.96 13.51 8.77
C GLU A 52 -0.47 13.17 9.26
N PRO A 53 -0.98 13.89 10.28
CA PRO A 53 -2.35 13.69 10.73
C PRO A 53 -3.35 14.09 9.64
N VAL A 54 -4.36 13.23 9.42
CA VAL A 54 -5.44 13.42 8.45
C VAL A 54 -6.79 13.36 9.16
N TYR A 55 -7.69 14.29 8.89
CA TYR A 55 -9.01 14.35 9.54
C TYR A 55 -10.04 13.46 8.83
N ALA A 56 -11.16 13.15 9.49
CA ALA A 56 -12.22 12.30 8.90
C ALA A 56 -12.75 12.85 7.57
N ALA A 57 -13.04 14.15 7.50
CA ALA A 57 -13.50 14.79 6.26
C ALA A 57 -12.48 14.71 5.11
N GLU A 58 -11.18 14.66 5.41
CA GLU A 58 -10.14 14.47 4.40
C GLU A 58 -10.13 13.02 3.89
N ILE A 59 -10.40 12.03 4.75
CA ILE A 59 -10.53 10.63 4.33
C ILE A 59 -11.71 10.48 3.36
N ASP A 60 -12.86 11.10 3.65
CA ASP A 60 -14.04 11.05 2.76
C ASP A 60 -13.78 11.76 1.42
N ALA A 61 -13.02 12.86 1.42
CA ALA A 61 -12.60 13.54 0.20
C ALA A 61 -11.64 12.68 -0.65
N LEU A 62 -10.72 11.96 0.00
CA LEU A 62 -9.84 11.00 -0.66
C LEU A 62 -10.65 9.85 -1.27
N GLU A 63 -11.58 9.27 -0.51
CA GLU A 63 -12.49 8.22 -0.97
C GLU A 63 -13.25 8.64 -2.23
N SER A 64 -13.94 9.78 -2.17
CA SER A 64 -14.75 10.30 -3.28
C SER A 64 -13.90 10.55 -4.53
N SER A 65 -12.68 11.07 -4.37
CA SER A 65 -11.73 11.26 -5.47
C SER A 65 -11.31 9.93 -6.11
N ARG A 66 -11.00 8.91 -5.30
CA ARG A 66 -10.58 7.59 -5.80
C ARG A 66 -11.73 6.83 -6.45
N LEU A 67 -12.93 6.86 -5.89
CA LEU A 67 -14.13 6.30 -6.53
C LEU A 67 -14.41 6.97 -7.89
N GLY A 68 -14.29 8.29 -7.98
CA GLY A 68 -14.44 9.01 -9.24
C GLY A 68 -13.40 8.61 -10.29
N ALA A 69 -12.14 8.45 -9.87
CA ALA A 69 -11.07 7.99 -10.75
C ALA A 69 -11.26 6.55 -11.23
N LEU A 70 -11.70 5.64 -10.33
CA LEU A 70 -11.99 4.24 -10.64
C LEU A 70 -13.20 4.06 -11.56
N ALA A 71 -14.18 4.97 -11.50
CA ALA A 71 -15.30 5.00 -12.43
C ALA A 71 -14.87 5.30 -13.88
N ILE A 72 -13.71 5.94 -14.06
CA ILE A 72 -13.13 6.23 -15.38
C ILE A 72 -12.20 5.10 -15.82
N ALA A 73 -11.28 4.69 -14.95
CA ALA A 73 -10.34 3.59 -15.20
C ALA A 73 -9.87 2.98 -13.87
N SER A 74 -9.87 1.65 -13.78
CA SER A 74 -9.21 0.95 -12.67
C SER A 74 -7.69 1.00 -12.87
N THR A 75 -6.99 1.58 -11.91
CA THR A 75 -5.52 1.67 -11.88
C THR A 75 -5.03 1.18 -10.51
N PRO A 76 -3.84 0.56 -10.43
CA PRO A 76 -3.30 0.07 -9.17
C PRO A 76 -3.23 1.17 -8.10
N ASP A 77 -2.76 2.37 -8.47
CA ASP A 77 -2.62 3.48 -7.52
C ASP A 77 -3.96 3.94 -6.93
N ALA A 78 -5.03 3.96 -7.75
CA ALA A 78 -6.35 4.35 -7.29
C ALA A 78 -6.97 3.27 -6.38
N GLU A 79 -6.84 1.99 -6.75
CA GLU A 79 -7.27 0.86 -5.93
C GLU A 79 -6.52 0.82 -4.59
N GLY A 80 -5.19 0.93 -4.61
CA GLY A 80 -4.36 0.95 -3.40
C GLY A 80 -4.67 2.14 -2.49
N SER A 81 -4.87 3.33 -3.06
CA SER A 81 -5.28 4.51 -2.29
C SER A 81 -6.66 4.35 -1.64
N LEU A 82 -7.61 3.73 -2.35
CA LEU A 82 -8.95 3.47 -1.81
C LEU A 82 -8.91 2.38 -0.73
N GLY A 83 -8.11 1.34 -0.92
CA GLY A 83 -7.84 0.33 0.11
C GLY A 83 -7.27 0.96 1.39
N LEU A 84 -6.31 1.88 1.27
CA LEU A 84 -5.76 2.62 2.41
C LEU A 84 -6.82 3.48 3.11
N THR A 85 -7.71 4.10 2.34
CA THR A 85 -8.83 4.89 2.87
C THR A 85 -9.72 4.01 3.75
N TYR A 86 -10.11 2.84 3.27
CA TYR A 86 -10.94 1.90 4.05
C TYR A 86 -10.20 1.32 5.25
N LEU A 87 -8.90 1.05 5.13
CA LEU A 87 -8.07 0.61 6.26
C LEU A 87 -8.05 1.67 7.38
N LEU A 88 -7.93 2.96 7.02
CA LEU A 88 -7.97 4.05 8.00
C LEU A 88 -9.35 4.21 8.64
N LYS A 89 -10.43 4.00 7.88
CA LYS A 89 -11.80 3.95 8.43
C LYS A 89 -11.93 2.80 9.44
N ALA A 90 -11.45 1.61 9.09
CA ALA A 90 -11.43 0.46 9.99
C ALA A 90 -10.66 0.76 11.30
N GLN A 91 -9.52 1.46 11.21
CA GLN A 91 -8.70 1.78 12.40
C GLN A 91 -9.37 2.76 13.36
N ARG A 92 -10.31 3.59 12.87
CA ARG A 92 -11.05 4.56 13.68
C ARG A 92 -12.38 4.03 14.18
N GLU A 93 -12.84 2.94 13.61
CA GLU A 93 -14.13 2.37 13.94
C GLU A 93 -14.10 1.66 15.29
N GLU A 94 -15.04 2.01 16.16
CA GLU A 94 -15.17 1.44 17.51
C GLU A 94 -15.94 0.13 17.46
N ASN A 95 -16.97 0.06 16.60
CA ASN A 95 -17.79 -1.14 16.44
C ASN A 95 -16.97 -2.26 15.73
N PRO A 96 -16.80 -3.44 16.35
CA PRO A 96 -16.05 -4.53 15.73
C PRO A 96 -16.61 -5.04 14.38
N GLU A 97 -17.93 -5.03 14.20
CA GLU A 97 -18.57 -5.49 12.97
C GLU A 97 -18.31 -4.52 11.82
N ASP A 98 -18.51 -3.22 12.07
CA ASP A 98 -18.24 -2.17 11.08
C ASP A 98 -16.74 -2.08 10.77
N ARG A 99 -15.87 -2.25 11.79
CA ARG A 99 -14.42 -2.34 11.61
C ARG A 99 -14.04 -3.46 10.65
N ALA A 100 -14.62 -4.65 10.85
CA ALA A 100 -14.36 -5.80 10.00
C ALA A 100 -14.86 -5.54 8.56
N ALA A 101 -16.04 -4.92 8.40
CA ALA A 101 -16.57 -4.56 7.09
C ALA A 101 -15.67 -3.55 6.34
N TRP A 102 -15.18 -2.52 7.02
CA TRP A 102 -14.20 -1.58 6.44
C TRP A 102 -12.89 -2.28 6.07
N ALA A 103 -12.39 -3.16 6.92
CA ALA A 103 -11.19 -3.91 6.64
C ALA A 103 -11.37 -4.87 5.44
N ASP A 104 -12.55 -5.47 5.26
CA ASP A 104 -12.83 -6.38 4.14
C ASP A 104 -12.86 -5.61 2.81
N MET A 105 -13.42 -4.40 2.81
CA MET A 105 -13.32 -3.49 1.66
C MET A 105 -11.87 -3.11 1.36
N ALA A 106 -11.06 -2.85 2.39
CA ALA A 106 -9.63 -2.58 2.22
C ALA A 106 -8.91 -3.76 1.57
N VAL A 107 -9.14 -4.99 2.06
CA VAL A 107 -8.59 -6.24 1.49
C VAL A 107 -8.92 -6.33 -0.01
N SER A 108 -10.20 -6.18 -0.37
CA SER A 108 -10.63 -6.30 -1.77
C SER A 108 -9.90 -5.32 -2.69
N HIS A 109 -9.79 -4.06 -2.29
CA HIS A 109 -9.11 -3.03 -3.10
C HIS A 109 -7.58 -3.23 -3.16
N PHE A 110 -6.94 -3.65 -2.07
CA PHE A 110 -5.51 -3.99 -2.12
C PHE A 110 -5.23 -5.19 -3.03
N GLU A 111 -6.08 -6.22 -3.01
CA GLU A 111 -5.96 -7.34 -3.94
C GLU A 111 -6.14 -6.90 -5.39
N ASN A 112 -7.11 -6.01 -5.68
CA ASN A 112 -7.31 -5.45 -7.01
C ASN A 112 -6.07 -4.68 -7.49
N SER A 113 -5.46 -3.89 -6.59
CA SER A 113 -4.21 -3.17 -6.85
C SER A 113 -3.07 -4.15 -7.17
N LEU A 114 -2.86 -5.15 -6.32
CA LEU A 114 -1.77 -6.13 -6.45
C LEU A 114 -1.91 -7.04 -7.67
N ARG A 115 -3.13 -7.28 -8.17
CA ARG A 115 -3.33 -7.97 -9.46
C ARG A 115 -2.72 -7.19 -10.63
N GLN A 116 -2.68 -5.87 -10.55
CA GLN A 116 -2.16 -4.98 -11.58
C GLN A 116 -0.69 -4.60 -11.33
N ALA A 117 -0.28 -4.43 -10.07
CA ALA A 117 1.07 -4.06 -9.65
C ALA A 117 1.56 -4.95 -8.50
N ARG A 118 2.19 -6.09 -8.82
CA ARG A 118 2.60 -7.10 -7.82
C ARG A 118 3.81 -6.71 -6.99
N PHE A 119 4.59 -5.72 -7.43
CA PHE A 119 5.86 -5.33 -6.83
C PHE A 119 5.74 -4.09 -5.93
N GLU A 120 4.61 -3.97 -5.21
CA GLU A 120 4.34 -2.85 -4.30
C GLU A 120 4.45 -3.29 -2.83
N PRO A 121 5.61 -3.11 -2.16
CA PRO A 121 5.84 -3.63 -0.82
C PRO A 121 4.93 -2.98 0.24
N TYR A 122 4.57 -1.71 0.05
CA TYR A 122 3.66 -0.98 0.94
C TYR A 122 2.24 -1.54 0.88
N ILE A 123 1.74 -1.85 -0.32
CA ILE A 123 0.40 -2.42 -0.48
C ILE A 123 0.32 -3.82 0.13
N TRP A 124 1.35 -4.66 -0.04
CA TRP A 124 1.42 -5.95 0.64
C TRP A 124 1.40 -5.82 2.18
N HIS A 125 2.12 -4.84 2.72
CA HIS A 125 2.12 -4.58 4.17
C HIS A 125 0.74 -4.10 4.68
N GLN A 126 0.09 -3.21 3.93
CA GLN A 126 -1.26 -2.73 4.27
C GLN A 126 -2.30 -3.85 4.14
N LEU A 127 -2.17 -4.74 3.16
CA LEU A 127 -3.01 -5.93 3.02
C LEU A 127 -2.84 -6.88 4.21
N ALA A 128 -1.60 -7.12 4.67
CA ALA A 128 -1.35 -7.91 5.88
C ALA A 128 -2.03 -7.29 7.12
N THR A 129 -1.97 -5.97 7.24
CA THR A 129 -2.65 -5.23 8.31
C THR A 129 -4.17 -5.37 8.21
N ALA A 130 -4.73 -5.23 7.00
CA ALA A 130 -6.16 -5.39 6.77
C ALA A 130 -6.65 -6.80 7.13
N TYR A 131 -5.90 -7.85 6.78
CA TYR A 131 -6.23 -9.24 7.17
C TYR A 131 -6.32 -9.45 8.68
N LEU A 132 -5.45 -8.80 9.46
CA LEU A 132 -5.50 -8.87 10.92
C LEU A 132 -6.73 -8.14 11.50
N MET A 133 -7.32 -7.20 10.75
CA MET A 133 -8.49 -6.41 11.18
C MET A 133 -9.82 -7.00 10.74
N THR A 134 -9.87 -7.76 9.63
CA THR A 134 -11.11 -8.41 9.16
C THR A 134 -11.52 -9.54 10.08
N ASN A 135 -10.55 -10.36 10.52
CA ASN A 135 -10.81 -11.44 11.45
C ASN A 135 -9.52 -11.93 12.12
N PRO A 136 -9.44 -11.95 13.47
CA PRO A 136 -8.31 -12.55 14.19
C PRO A 136 -8.02 -14.02 13.83
N SER A 137 -8.97 -14.72 13.19
CA SER A 137 -8.80 -16.10 12.69
C SER A 137 -8.11 -16.23 11.32
N ARG A 138 -7.63 -15.13 10.71
CA ARG A 138 -6.84 -15.16 9.46
C ARG A 138 -5.33 -14.85 9.63
N PRO A 139 -4.63 -15.39 10.64
CA PRO A 139 -3.21 -15.09 10.81
C PRO A 139 -2.36 -15.64 9.65
N VAL A 140 -2.81 -16.69 8.95
CA VAL A 140 -2.10 -17.29 7.80
C VAL A 140 -2.11 -16.36 6.58
N ASP A 141 -3.22 -15.70 6.27
CA ASP A 141 -3.30 -14.80 5.11
C ASP A 141 -2.51 -13.51 5.39
N ALA A 142 -2.59 -13.01 6.62
CA ALA A 142 -1.73 -11.92 7.09
C ALA A 142 -0.24 -12.28 6.98
N ALA A 143 0.15 -13.50 7.39
CA ALA A 143 1.53 -13.97 7.29
C ALA A 143 2.04 -14.03 5.85
N LYS A 144 1.22 -14.55 4.92
CA LYS A 144 1.56 -14.59 3.48
C LYS A 144 1.71 -13.19 2.89
N ALA A 145 0.78 -12.29 3.17
CA ALA A 145 0.86 -10.90 2.69
C ALA A 145 2.07 -10.16 3.30
N TRP A 146 2.36 -10.41 4.58
CA TRP A 146 3.55 -9.88 5.25
C TRP A 146 4.84 -10.38 4.58
N GLN A 147 4.94 -11.68 4.32
CA GLN A 147 6.09 -12.28 3.63
C GLN A 147 6.27 -11.67 2.24
N ALA A 148 5.19 -11.54 1.47
CA ALA A 148 5.22 -10.92 0.14
C ALA A 148 5.72 -9.46 0.19
N SER A 149 5.38 -8.70 1.25
CA SER A 149 5.94 -7.36 1.47
C SER A 149 7.46 -7.40 1.59
N VAL A 150 8.00 -8.34 2.38
CA VAL A 150 9.44 -8.50 2.57
C VAL A 150 10.11 -8.98 1.29
N GLU A 151 9.56 -9.96 0.59
CA GLU A 151 10.14 -10.50 -0.65
C GLU A 151 10.18 -9.47 -1.79
N THR A 152 9.17 -8.60 -1.86
CA THR A 152 9.12 -7.53 -2.86
C THR A 152 10.20 -6.47 -2.63
N ALA A 153 10.50 -6.15 -1.37
CA ALA A 153 11.58 -5.24 -1.00
C ALA A 153 12.15 -5.63 0.37
N SER A 154 13.21 -6.43 0.37
CA SER A 154 13.82 -6.98 1.60
C SER A 154 14.32 -5.90 2.56
N TYR A 155 14.65 -4.73 2.04
CA TYR A 155 15.02 -3.56 2.81
C TYR A 155 14.26 -2.34 2.30
N GLU A 156 13.32 -1.86 3.12
CA GLU A 156 12.60 -0.60 2.91
C GLU A 156 12.61 0.15 4.25
N PRO A 157 13.43 1.22 4.41
CA PRO A 157 13.66 1.87 5.70
C PRO A 157 12.38 2.26 6.44
N ARG A 158 11.36 2.75 5.72
CA ARG A 158 10.09 3.19 6.32
C ARG A 158 9.19 2.04 6.74
N LEU A 159 9.43 0.82 6.23
CA LEU A 159 8.62 -0.36 6.52
C LEU A 159 9.29 -1.34 7.50
N LEU A 160 10.58 -1.21 7.82
CA LEU A 160 11.27 -2.18 8.70
C LEU A 160 10.53 -2.41 10.03
N LEU A 161 10.34 -1.35 10.83
CA LEU A 161 9.68 -1.46 12.14
C LEU A 161 8.17 -1.73 12.01
N PRO A 162 7.41 -1.07 11.11
CA PRO A 162 6.01 -1.43 10.87
C PRO A 162 5.81 -2.91 10.47
N ARG A 163 6.69 -3.48 9.63
CA ARG A 163 6.64 -4.90 9.27
C ARG A 163 6.92 -5.78 10.48
N ILE A 164 7.90 -5.45 11.32
CA ILE A 164 8.15 -6.20 12.56
C ILE A 164 6.91 -6.15 13.47
N HIS A 165 6.25 -5.00 13.60
CA HIS A 165 5.02 -4.90 14.37
C HIS A 165 3.92 -5.81 13.80
N VAL A 166 3.59 -5.68 12.51
CA VAL A 166 2.56 -6.51 11.87
C VAL A 166 2.92 -8.00 11.90
N GLY A 167 4.20 -8.33 11.75
CA GLY A 167 4.67 -9.71 11.82
C GLY A 167 4.52 -10.32 13.22
N ILE A 168 4.65 -9.54 14.29
CA ILE A 168 4.34 -9.99 15.67
C ILE A 168 2.85 -10.32 15.79
N LEU A 169 1.99 -9.46 15.28
CA LEU A 169 0.53 -9.68 15.32
C LEU A 169 0.11 -10.92 14.48
N ALA A 170 0.80 -11.16 13.36
CA ALA A 170 0.57 -12.32 12.50
C ALA A 170 1.35 -13.59 12.91
N TYR A 171 2.16 -13.54 13.98
CA TYR A 171 3.17 -14.55 14.29
C TYR A 171 2.59 -15.95 14.49
N SER A 172 1.36 -16.06 15.00
CA SER A 172 0.65 -17.34 15.18
C SER A 172 0.37 -18.07 13.86
N GLY A 173 0.36 -17.35 12.74
CA GLY A 173 0.21 -17.90 11.39
C GLY A 173 1.54 -18.21 10.69
N PHE A 174 2.68 -17.92 11.32
CA PHE A 174 3.98 -18.07 10.69
C PHE A 174 4.46 -19.52 10.69
N ASP A 175 4.94 -19.98 9.53
CA ASP A 175 5.79 -21.16 9.43
C ASP A 175 7.24 -20.87 9.85
N GLU A 176 8.10 -21.89 9.88
CA GLU A 176 9.49 -21.70 10.32
C GLU A 176 10.29 -20.78 9.40
N THR A 177 10.01 -20.79 8.09
CA THR A 177 10.68 -19.92 7.12
C THR A 177 10.34 -18.46 7.39
N GLN A 178 9.06 -18.17 7.66
CA GLN A 178 8.58 -16.83 7.98
C GLN A 178 9.10 -16.34 9.33
N ARG A 179 9.20 -17.21 10.35
CA ARG A 179 9.82 -16.87 11.64
C ARG A 179 11.30 -16.52 11.49
N GLU A 180 12.02 -17.26 10.66
CA GLU A 180 13.42 -16.97 10.39
C GLU A 180 13.59 -15.67 9.60
N LEU A 181 12.71 -15.43 8.62
CA LEU A 181 12.67 -14.16 7.89
C LEU A 181 12.40 -12.97 8.82
N MET A 182 11.53 -13.16 9.82
CA MET A 182 11.21 -12.15 10.83
C MET A 182 12.42 -11.80 11.70
N ARG A 183 13.17 -12.80 12.18
CA ARG A 183 14.42 -12.58 12.93
C ARG A 183 15.43 -11.80 12.10
N LYS A 184 15.57 -12.12 10.80
CA LYS A 184 16.44 -11.38 9.88
C LYS A 184 16.00 -9.92 9.70
N GLN A 185 14.70 -9.66 9.52
CA GLN A 185 14.18 -8.29 9.43
C GLN A 185 14.44 -7.50 10.72
N PHE A 186 14.26 -8.14 11.89
CA PHE A 186 14.57 -7.54 13.19
C PHE A 186 16.06 -7.21 13.33
N ALA A 187 16.95 -8.16 13.01
CA ALA A 187 18.39 -7.94 13.05
C ALA A 187 18.82 -6.76 12.16
N ILE A 188 18.27 -6.65 10.95
CA ILE A 188 18.53 -5.51 10.05
C ILE A 188 18.03 -4.19 10.67
N ALA A 189 16.84 -4.16 11.25
CA ALA A 189 16.31 -2.95 11.90
C ALA A 189 17.20 -2.52 13.09
N TYR A 190 17.60 -3.48 13.91
CA TYR A 190 18.46 -3.25 15.06
C TYR A 190 19.85 -2.75 14.65
N GLU A 191 20.51 -3.41 13.69
CA GLU A 191 21.84 -3.01 13.19
C GLU A 191 21.85 -1.57 12.65
N ARG A 192 20.77 -1.17 11.97
CA ARG A 192 20.64 0.18 11.39
C ARG A 192 20.35 1.26 12.42
N SER A 193 19.55 0.95 13.44
CA SER A 193 19.19 1.91 14.49
C SER A 193 18.78 1.19 15.79
N PRO A 194 19.75 0.87 16.66
CA PRO A 194 19.45 0.25 17.96
C PRO A 194 18.53 1.13 18.80
N LEU A 195 18.84 2.43 18.85
CA LEU A 195 18.04 3.41 19.59
C LEU A 195 16.62 3.55 19.02
N GLY A 196 16.48 3.65 17.69
CA GLY A 196 15.17 3.76 17.04
C GLY A 196 14.32 2.50 17.24
N THR A 197 14.94 1.32 17.16
CA THR A 197 14.29 0.04 17.45
C THR A 197 13.81 -0.01 18.90
N ARG A 198 14.66 0.35 19.87
CA ARG A 198 14.28 0.39 21.29
C ARG A 198 13.15 1.40 21.55
N GLN A 199 13.26 2.61 21.02
CA GLN A 199 12.22 3.65 21.15
C GLN A 199 10.88 3.19 20.58
N TYR A 200 10.90 2.54 19.42
CA TYR A 200 9.69 1.96 18.82
C TYR A 200 9.12 0.83 19.70
N GLY A 201 9.98 -0.07 20.17
CA GLY A 201 9.60 -1.16 21.06
C GLY A 201 8.96 -0.66 22.36
N THR A 202 9.55 0.35 23.01
CA THR A 202 8.95 0.99 24.20
C THR A 202 7.63 1.66 23.87
N LYS A 203 7.53 2.41 22.76
CA LYS A 203 6.31 3.15 22.39
C LYS A 203 5.11 2.24 22.15
N PHE A 204 5.33 1.06 21.60
CA PHE A 204 4.27 0.12 21.20
C PHE A 204 4.21 -1.14 22.09
N ASP A 205 4.92 -1.16 23.22
CA ASP A 205 4.97 -2.29 24.15
C ASP A 205 5.41 -3.62 23.50
N LEU A 206 6.46 -3.56 22.68
CA LEU A 206 7.00 -4.69 21.92
C LEU A 206 8.37 -5.16 22.42
N LEU A 207 8.87 -4.65 23.57
CA LEU A 207 10.23 -4.96 24.03
C LEU A 207 10.47 -6.45 24.26
N ASP A 208 9.52 -7.17 24.87
CA ASP A 208 9.64 -8.62 25.09
C ASP A 208 9.76 -9.39 23.78
N TRP A 209 8.99 -8.98 22.75
CA TRP A 209 9.10 -9.54 21.42
C TRP A 209 10.44 -9.21 20.76
N PHE A 210 10.96 -8.01 20.98
CA PHE A 210 12.24 -7.60 20.41
C PHE A 210 13.40 -8.35 21.07
N VAL A 211 13.33 -8.61 22.38
CA VAL A 211 14.25 -9.51 23.09
C VAL A 211 14.17 -10.92 22.52
N PHE A 212 12.97 -11.47 22.33
CA PHE A 212 12.76 -12.79 21.73
C PHE A 212 13.32 -12.91 20.30
N LEU A 213 13.21 -11.84 19.49
CA LEU A 213 13.71 -11.80 18.12
C LEU A 213 15.20 -11.42 18.02
N SER A 214 15.86 -11.09 19.14
CA SER A 214 17.22 -10.55 19.14
C SER A 214 18.27 -11.55 18.66
N PRO A 215 19.29 -11.10 17.91
CA PRO A 215 20.31 -11.98 17.35
C PRO A 215 21.32 -12.51 18.37
N ASP A 216 21.54 -11.78 19.47
CA ASP A 216 22.53 -12.11 20.51
C ASP A 216 22.15 -11.52 21.89
N GLU A 217 22.88 -11.94 22.93
CA GLU A 217 22.68 -11.50 24.32
C GLU A 217 22.94 -10.00 24.51
N ALA A 218 23.92 -9.42 23.80
CA ALA A 218 24.25 -8.01 23.92
C ALA A 218 23.09 -7.10 23.45
N ALA A 219 22.39 -7.51 22.37
CA ALA A 219 21.18 -6.86 21.92
C ALA A 219 20.04 -6.97 22.95
N GLN A 220 19.87 -8.14 23.57
CA GLN A 220 18.87 -8.34 24.63
C GLN A 220 19.13 -7.44 25.84
N GLU A 221 20.37 -7.37 26.32
CA GLU A 221 20.78 -6.50 27.42
C GLU A 221 20.52 -5.02 27.11
N TYR A 222 20.87 -4.58 25.90
CA TYR A 222 20.64 -3.19 25.48
C TYR A 222 19.16 -2.82 25.44
N LEU A 223 18.30 -3.73 24.97
CA LEU A 223 16.85 -3.53 24.90
C LEU A 223 16.21 -3.48 26.29
N LEU A 224 16.73 -4.24 27.25
CA LEU A 224 16.23 -4.33 28.63
C LEU A 224 16.81 -3.29 29.60
N ALA A 225 17.89 -2.60 29.23
CA ALA A 225 18.47 -1.56 30.07
C ALA A 225 17.42 -0.51 30.46
N LYS A 226 17.55 0.09 31.65
CA LYS A 226 16.73 1.27 32.00
C LYS A 226 17.30 2.50 31.29
N LEU A 227 16.42 3.40 30.85
CA LEU A 227 16.81 4.73 30.36
C LEU A 227 17.13 5.65 31.55
#